data_AF-A0A7K0A837-F1
#
_entry.id   AF-A0A7K0A837-F1
#
_cell.length_a   1.000
_cell.length_b   1.000
_cell.length_c   1.000
_cell.angle_alpha   90.00
_cell.angle_beta   90.00
_cell.angle_gamma   90.00
#
_symmetry.space_group_name_H-M   'P 1'
#
loop_
_entity.id
_entity.type
_entity.pdbx_description
1 polymer ?
#
loop_
_entity_poly.entity_id
_entity_poly.type
_entity_poly.pdbx_seq_one_letter_code
_entity_poly.pdbx_strand_id
1 'polypeptide(L)'
;MLRGVYRAGDEPAARDALAEFYDTAKAANIPEADRLARTIRRWEREILTYYRTGGLSNARTEAVNALCKKVKRIGHGFRNLRNYRLRLLLHCGGITWQDQPAARLRTRRPISPTPHLVA
;
A
#
# COMPACT_ATOMS: atom_id res chain seq x y z
N MET A 1 -0.63 -0.60 -26.97
CA MET A 1 -1.34 0.03 -25.82
C MET A 1 -0.41 0.18 -24.62
N LEU A 2 -0.52 1.27 -23.83
CA LEU A 2 0.42 1.77 -22.80
C LEU A 2 1.09 0.72 -21.88
N ARG A 3 0.42 -0.39 -21.54
CA ARG A 3 1.03 -1.52 -20.82
C ARG A 3 2.29 -2.09 -21.49
N GLY A 4 2.39 -1.96 -22.82
CA GLY A 4 3.55 -2.40 -23.61
C GLY A 4 4.83 -1.68 -23.21
N VAL A 5 4.72 -0.42 -22.77
CA VAL A 5 5.85 0.40 -22.31
C VAL A 5 6.54 -0.23 -21.11
N TYR A 6 5.84 -0.96 -20.25
CA TYR A 6 6.41 -1.64 -19.07
C TYR A 6 6.76 -3.12 -19.31
N ARG A 7 6.36 -3.67 -20.46
CA ARG A 7 6.69 -5.04 -20.89
C ARG A 7 7.89 -5.09 -21.83
N ALA A 8 8.36 -3.94 -22.31
CA ALA A 8 9.54 -3.84 -23.14
C ALA A 8 10.78 -4.34 -22.38
N GLY A 9 11.77 -4.85 -23.13
CA GLY A 9 13.00 -5.38 -22.54
C GLY A 9 13.93 -4.29 -22.00
N ASP A 10 13.88 -3.09 -22.59
CA ASP A 10 14.79 -1.98 -22.30
C ASP A 10 14.14 -0.61 -22.56
N GLU A 11 14.85 0.47 -22.22
CA GLU A 11 14.38 1.84 -22.41
C GLU A 11 14.14 2.19 -23.90
N PRO A 12 15.02 1.83 -24.86
CA PRO A 12 14.75 2.04 -26.29
C PRO A 12 13.44 1.40 -26.76
N ALA A 13 13.21 0.12 -26.50
CA ALA A 13 11.98 -0.55 -26.89
C ALA A 13 10.74 0.05 -26.18
N ALA A 14 10.91 0.57 -24.96
CA ALA A 14 9.85 1.29 -24.26
C ALA A 14 9.50 2.64 -24.92
N ARG A 15 10.50 3.33 -25.49
CA ARG A 15 10.28 4.56 -26.29
C ARG A 15 9.52 4.26 -27.57
N ASP A 16 9.85 3.17 -28.25
CA ASP A 16 9.11 2.73 -29.44
C ASP A 16 7.66 2.41 -29.10
N ALA A 17 7.42 1.71 -27.98
CA ALA A 17 6.07 1.45 -27.49
C ALA A 17 5.29 2.73 -27.11
N LEU A 18 5.98 3.78 -26.64
CA LEU A 18 5.36 5.09 -26.41
C LEU A 18 5.04 5.81 -27.71
N ALA A 19 5.91 5.74 -28.71
CA ALA A 19 5.65 6.29 -30.05
C ALA A 19 4.41 5.64 -30.67
N GLU A 20 4.34 4.30 -30.67
CA GLU A 20 3.17 3.56 -31.14
C GLU A 20 1.89 3.97 -30.38
N PHE A 21 2.00 4.17 -29.07
CA PHE A 21 0.88 4.66 -28.26
C PHE A 21 0.41 6.05 -28.68
N TYR A 22 1.32 6.99 -28.96
CA TYR A 22 0.97 8.34 -29.39
C TYR A 22 0.33 8.35 -30.79
N ASP A 23 0.86 7.54 -31.71
CA ASP A 23 0.31 7.41 -33.06
C ASP A 23 -1.10 6.81 -33.00
N THR A 24 -1.30 5.78 -32.17
CA THR A 24 -2.62 5.18 -31.93
C THR A 24 -3.60 6.19 -31.33
N ALA A 25 -3.17 6.97 -30.33
CA ALA A 25 -4.01 7.98 -29.70
C ALA A 25 -4.46 9.06 -30.69
N LYS A 26 -3.54 9.53 -31.54
CA LYS A 26 -3.81 10.50 -32.59
C LYS A 26 -4.76 9.93 -33.65
N ALA A 27 -4.53 8.69 -34.08
CA ALA A 27 -5.37 8.02 -35.07
C ALA A 27 -6.79 7.77 -34.57
N ALA A 28 -6.99 7.60 -33.27
CA ALA A 28 -8.31 7.41 -32.68
C ALA A 28 -9.23 8.64 -32.85
N ASN A 29 -8.66 9.85 -32.98
CA ASN A 29 -9.40 11.11 -33.11
C ASN A 29 -10.46 11.31 -32.00
N ILE A 30 -10.12 10.90 -30.77
CA ILE A 30 -10.97 11.03 -29.58
C ILE A 30 -10.32 12.07 -28.65
N PRO A 31 -11.03 13.15 -28.27
CA PRO A 31 -10.48 14.22 -27.41
C PRO A 31 -9.91 13.71 -26.07
N GLU A 32 -10.50 12.66 -25.50
CA GLU A 32 -10.03 11.98 -24.29
C GLU A 32 -8.69 11.27 -24.51
N ALA A 33 -8.50 10.65 -25.69
CA ALA A 33 -7.24 10.00 -26.06
C ALA A 33 -6.12 11.02 -26.23
N ASP A 34 -6.40 12.17 -26.85
CA ASP A 34 -5.43 13.27 -26.98
C ASP A 34 -5.07 13.88 -25.62
N ARG A 35 -6.05 14.02 -24.71
CA ARG A 35 -5.80 14.45 -23.32
C ARG A 35 -4.90 13.45 -22.59
N LEU A 36 -5.15 12.15 -22.75
CA LEU A 36 -4.32 11.11 -22.17
C LEU A 36 -2.90 11.17 -22.76
N ALA A 37 -2.75 11.25 -24.08
CA ALA A 37 -1.45 11.32 -24.75
C ALA A 37 -0.62 12.52 -24.27
N ARG A 38 -1.24 13.70 -24.13
CA ARG A 38 -0.58 14.88 -23.53
C ARG A 38 -0.11 14.65 -22.10
N THR A 39 -0.93 13.97 -21.31
CA THR A 39 -0.58 13.63 -19.92
C THR A 39 0.60 12.67 -19.91
N ILE A 40 0.57 11.58 -20.70
CA ILE A 40 1.67 10.62 -20.78
C ILE A 40 2.97 11.30 -21.23
N ARG A 41 2.90 12.16 -22.26
CA ARG A 41 4.06 12.92 -22.74
C ARG A 41 4.68 13.83 -21.69
N ARG A 42 3.85 14.46 -20.85
CA ARG A 42 4.33 15.28 -19.73
C ARG A 42 5.13 14.47 -18.70
N TRP A 43 4.80 13.19 -18.54
CA TRP A 43 5.41 12.28 -17.55
C TRP A 43 6.36 11.25 -18.18
N GLU A 44 6.73 11.43 -19.45
CA GLU A 44 7.49 10.44 -20.21
C GLU A 44 8.84 10.13 -19.55
N ARG A 45 9.52 11.15 -19.04
CA ARG A 45 10.80 10.99 -18.34
C ARG A 45 10.65 10.08 -17.12
N GLU A 46 9.63 10.32 -16.30
CA GLU A 46 9.35 9.55 -15.10
C GLU A 46 8.91 8.11 -15.45
N ILE A 47 8.12 7.94 -16.52
CA ILE A 47 7.72 6.63 -17.01
C ILE A 47 8.95 5.80 -17.42
N LEU A 48 9.87 6.39 -18.20
CA LEU A 48 11.08 5.72 -18.67
C LEU A 48 12.12 5.51 -17.56
N THR A 49 12.05 6.28 -16.46
CA THR A 49 12.92 6.09 -15.28
C THR A 49 12.72 4.72 -14.64
N TYR A 50 11.60 4.04 -14.88
CA TYR A 50 11.38 2.63 -14.55
C TYR A 50 12.55 1.75 -14.99
N TYR A 51 13.07 1.94 -16.21
CA TYR A 51 14.18 1.13 -16.75
C TYR A 51 15.53 1.47 -16.12
N ARG A 52 15.76 2.75 -15.81
CA ARG A 52 17.01 3.21 -15.18
C ARG A 52 17.14 2.81 -13.72
N THR A 53 16.01 2.55 -13.07
CA THR A 53 15.94 2.22 -11.64
C THR A 53 15.80 0.74 -11.37
N GLY A 54 15.89 -0.12 -12.40
CA GLY A 54 15.69 -1.56 -12.24
C GLY A 54 14.25 -1.94 -11.88
N GLY A 55 13.27 -1.20 -12.39
CA GLY A 55 11.85 -1.48 -12.21
C GLY A 55 11.21 -0.84 -10.97
N LEU A 56 11.81 0.21 -10.39
CA LEU A 56 11.15 0.94 -9.31
C LEU A 56 9.89 1.61 -9.84
N SER A 57 8.79 1.41 -9.11
CA SER A 57 7.48 1.96 -9.43
C SER A 57 6.85 2.58 -8.19
N ASN A 58 5.81 3.39 -8.39
CA ASN A 58 5.05 3.99 -7.31
C ASN A 58 4.16 2.98 -6.55
N ALA A 59 4.21 1.67 -6.88
CA ALA A 59 3.36 0.64 -6.28
C ALA A 59 3.46 0.59 -4.75
N ARG A 60 4.67 0.73 -4.19
CA ARG A 60 4.89 0.74 -2.74
C ARG A 60 4.18 1.93 -2.07
N THR A 61 4.32 3.12 -2.65
CA THR A 61 3.66 4.33 -2.15
C THR A 61 2.14 4.22 -2.26
N GLU A 62 1.62 3.68 -3.37
CA GLU A 62 0.18 3.47 -3.55
C GLU A 62 -0.39 2.46 -2.54
N ALA A 63 0.35 1.40 -2.23
CA ALA A 63 -0.04 0.44 -1.19
C ALA A 63 -0.18 1.15 0.17
N VAL A 64 0.79 1.99 0.55
CA VAL A 64 0.71 2.79 1.79
C VAL A 64 -0.44 3.79 1.74
N ASN A 65 -0.63 4.49 0.63
CA ASN A 65 -1.74 5.43 0.45
C ASN A 65 -3.10 4.72 0.58
N ALA A 66 -3.24 3.51 0.04
CA ALA A 66 -4.43 2.70 0.17
C ALA A 66 -4.71 2.31 1.63
N LEU A 67 -3.68 1.95 2.39
CA LEU A 67 -3.80 1.69 3.84
C LEU A 67 -4.23 2.94 4.60
N CYS A 68 -3.60 4.09 4.34
CA CYS A 68 -3.98 5.38 4.95
C CYS A 68 -5.44 5.73 4.66
N LYS A 69 -5.87 5.60 3.40
CA LYS A 69 -7.26 5.82 2.97
C LYS A 69 -8.21 4.85 3.67
N LYS A 70 -7.84 3.58 3.83
CA LYS A 70 -8.62 2.57 4.57
C LYS A 70 -8.80 2.95 6.03
N VAL A 71 -7.72 3.34 6.72
CA VAL A 71 -7.78 3.79 8.13
C VAL A 71 -8.68 5.01 8.27
N LYS A 72 -8.56 6.00 7.37
CA LYS A 72 -9.42 7.18 7.37
C LYS A 72 -10.90 6.83 7.17
N ARG A 73 -11.19 5.87 6.29
CA ARG A 73 -12.57 5.41 6.00
C ARG A 73 -13.19 4.70 7.20
N ILE A 74 -12.48 3.74 7.80
CA ILE A 74 -12.97 2.99 8.97
C ILE A 74 -13.18 3.93 10.17
N GLY A 75 -12.36 4.97 10.31
CA GLY A 75 -12.52 5.98 11.36
C GLY A 75 -13.62 7.01 11.09
N HIS A 76 -14.28 7.00 9.93
CA HIS A 76 -15.21 8.05 9.48
C HIS A 76 -14.59 9.47 9.49
N GLY A 77 -13.29 9.54 9.19
CA GLY A 77 -12.49 10.76 9.30
C GLY A 77 -11.96 11.01 10.72
N PHE A 78 -10.99 11.90 10.83
CA PHE A 78 -10.35 12.24 12.11
C PHE A 78 -10.32 13.76 12.25
N ARG A 79 -10.83 14.27 13.36
CA ARG A 79 -10.73 15.71 13.70
C ARG A 79 -9.36 16.06 14.31
N ASN A 80 -8.71 15.09 14.94
CA ASN A 80 -7.41 15.26 15.60
C ASN A 80 -6.32 14.44 14.88
N LEU A 81 -5.29 15.13 14.38
CA LEU A 81 -4.17 14.53 13.66
C LEU A 81 -3.35 13.55 14.52
N ARG A 82 -3.22 13.80 15.83
CA ARG A 82 -2.53 12.89 16.76
C ARG A 82 -3.23 11.53 16.81
N ASN A 83 -4.56 11.52 16.88
CA ASN A 83 -5.35 10.28 16.90
C ASN A 83 -5.27 9.55 15.56
N TYR A 84 -5.29 10.29 14.44
CA TYR A 84 -5.08 9.70 13.12
C TYR A 84 -3.70 9.04 13.00
N ARG A 85 -2.64 9.73 13.44
CA ARG A 85 -1.27 9.22 13.43
C ARG A 85 -1.12 7.96 14.27
N LEU A 86 -1.68 7.93 15.48
CA LEU A 86 -1.68 6.73 16.32
C LEU A 86 -2.36 5.55 15.60
N ARG A 87 -3.52 5.78 14.98
CA ARG A 87 -4.22 4.72 14.24
C ARG A 87 -3.43 4.22 13.03
N LEU A 88 -2.72 5.09 12.31
CA LEU A 88 -1.83 4.69 11.22
C LEU A 88 -0.67 3.84 11.71
N LEU A 89 0.01 4.24 12.79
CA LEU A 89 1.15 3.48 13.35
C LEU A 89 0.72 2.10 13.85
N LEU A 90 -0.46 2.01 14.44
CA LEU A 90 -1.06 0.75 14.90
C LEU A 90 -1.44 -0.18 13.75
N HIS A 91 -1.98 0.38 12.65
CA HIS A 91 -2.53 -0.42 11.56
C HIS A 91 -1.50 -0.80 10.49
N CYS A 92 -0.59 0.11 10.14
CA CYS A 92 0.34 -0.07 9.03
C CYS A 92 1.66 -0.75 9.44
N GLY A 93 1.83 -1.09 10.73
CA GLY A 93 3.07 -1.66 11.25
C GLY A 93 4.17 -0.60 11.37
N GLY A 94 4.27 -0.01 12.55
CA GLY A 94 5.36 0.90 12.93
C GLY A 94 5.61 0.93 14.44
N ILE A 95 5.02 -0.02 15.17
CA ILE A 95 5.12 -0.13 16.62
C ILE A 95 5.61 -1.54 16.91
N THR A 96 6.81 -1.65 17.47
CA THR A 96 7.21 -2.85 18.18
C THR A 96 6.46 -2.83 19.50
N TRP A 97 5.47 -3.69 19.64
CA TRP A 97 4.74 -3.82 20.89
C TRP A 97 5.68 -4.31 21.97
N GLN A 98 5.87 -3.51 23.02
CA GLN A 98 6.36 -4.02 24.30
C GLN A 98 5.16 -4.64 25.01
N ASP A 99 4.75 -5.82 24.57
CA ASP A 99 3.69 -6.56 25.23
C ASP A 99 4.21 -6.97 26.61
N GLN A 100 3.62 -6.39 27.66
CA GLN A 100 3.80 -6.91 29.00
C GLN A 100 3.18 -8.32 29.01
N PRO A 101 3.93 -9.37 29.41
CA PRO A 101 3.37 -10.71 29.42
C PRO A 101 2.10 -10.72 30.28
N ALA A 102 1.01 -11.25 29.72
CA ALA A 102 -0.27 -11.32 30.41
C ALA A 102 -0.07 -11.92 31.80
N ALA A 103 -0.51 -11.19 32.84
CA ALA A 103 -0.41 -11.65 34.21
C ALA A 103 -1.07 -13.02 34.31
N ARG A 104 -0.30 -14.06 34.69
CA ARG A 104 -0.87 -15.39 34.87
C ARG A 104 -1.86 -15.32 36.02
N LEU A 105 -3.14 -15.54 35.71
CA LEU A 105 -4.16 -15.75 36.74
C LEU A 105 -3.76 -17.01 37.50
N ARG A 106 -3.25 -16.83 38.73
CA ARG A 106 -3.02 -17.95 39.64
C ARG A 106 -4.39 -18.52 39.98
N THR A 107 -4.70 -19.70 39.45
CA THR A 107 -5.87 -20.44 39.91
C THR A 107 -5.67 -20.77 41.39
N ARG A 108 -6.67 -20.45 42.22
CA ARG A 108 -6.66 -20.81 43.63
C ARG A 108 -6.65 -22.34 43.71
N ARG A 109 -5.64 -22.92 44.37
CA ARG A 109 -5.65 -24.37 44.61
C ARG A 109 -6.91 -24.72 45.42
N PRO A 110 -7.67 -25.76 45.03
CA PRO A 110 -8.79 -26.21 45.84
C PRO A 110 -8.28 -26.62 47.22
N ILE A 111 -9.01 -26.20 48.26
CA ILE A 111 -8.72 -26.58 49.64
C ILE A 111 -9.05 -28.07 49.74
N SER A 112 -8.04 -28.90 50.03
CA SER A 112 -8.26 -30.32 50.30
C SER A 112 -9.13 -30.45 51.55
N PRO A 113 -10.22 -31.25 51.54
CA PRO A 113 -11.00 -31.47 52.74
C PRO A 113 -10.16 -32.19 53.79
N THR A 114 -10.25 -31.72 55.03
CA THR A 114 -9.62 -32.34 56.20
C THR A 114 -10.19 -33.75 56.40
N PRO A 115 -9.35 -34.79 56.51
CA PRO A 115 -9.84 -36.14 56.81
C PRO A 115 -10.40 -36.14 58.24
N HIS A 116 -11.69 -36.43 58.35
CA HIS A 116 -12.30 -36.75 59.64
C HIS A 116 -11.83 -38.16 60.03
N LEU A 117 -11.14 -38.25 61.15
CA LEU A 117 -10.81 -39.52 61.79
C LEU A 117 -12.12 -40.18 62.22
N VAL A 118 -12.46 -41.31 61.61
CA VAL A 118 -13.50 -42.21 62.10
C VAL A 118 -12.86 -43.02 63.22
N ALA A 119 -13.46 -42.93 64.41
CA ALA A 119 -13.08 -43.68 65.61
C ALA A 119 -13.46 -45.16 65.51
#